data_AF-A0A351Y4C1-F1
#
_entry.id   AF-A0A351Y4C1-F1
#
_cell.length_a   1.000
_cell.length_b   1.000
_cell.length_c   1.000
_cell.angle_alpha   90.00
_cell.angle_beta   90.00
_cell.angle_gamma   90.00
#
_symmetry.space_group_name_H-M   'P 1'
#
loop_
_entity.id
_entity.type
_entity.pdbx_description
1 polymer ?
#
loop_
_entity_poly.entity_id
_entity_poly.type
_entity_poly.pdbx_seq_one_letter_code
_entity_poly.pdbx_strand_id
1 'polypeptide(L)'
;MEKLPIKEIPLSDQQPFVERADKMLALNKDLYELTGKFLHRIQDNLKIEKLTKKLEKFYELDFKYFLIELKKQKVLLTLAQQDEREPYFKECKEKILALKGEIERTDKEIDDMVFDLYGLSEEERKVVFNG
;
A
#
# COMPACT_ATOMS: atom_id res chain seq x y z
N MET A 1 -33.56 2.69 12.57
CA MET A 1 -32.10 2.73 12.32
C MET A 1 -31.44 2.47 13.66
N GLU A 2 -30.77 1.34 13.82
CA GLU A 2 -29.98 1.07 15.01
C GLU A 2 -28.83 2.08 15.07
N LYS A 3 -28.62 2.68 16.24
CA LYS A 3 -27.47 3.55 16.45
C LYS A 3 -26.24 2.67 16.55
N LEU A 4 -25.22 2.96 15.77
CA LEU A 4 -23.91 2.31 15.92
C LEU A 4 -23.41 2.53 17.36
N PRO A 5 -22.84 1.52 18.02
CA PRO A 5 -22.34 1.64 19.38
C PRO A 5 -21.00 2.39 19.37
N ILE A 6 -21.04 3.71 19.14
CA ILE A 6 -19.86 4.58 19.15
C ILE A 6 -19.65 5.05 20.59
N LYS A 7 -18.51 4.69 21.18
CA LYS A 7 -18.15 5.16 22.52
C LYS A 7 -17.82 6.66 22.49
N GLU A 8 -18.55 7.44 23.27
CA GLU A 8 -18.26 8.86 23.47
C GLU A 8 -17.05 9.00 24.41
N ILE A 9 -15.99 9.64 23.91
CA ILE A 9 -14.78 9.96 24.68
C ILE A 9 -14.46 11.46 24.59
N PRO A 10 -13.75 12.03 25.58
CA PRO A 10 -13.30 13.42 25.53
C PRO A 10 -12.53 13.74 24.25
N LEU A 11 -12.62 14.98 23.77
CA LEU A 11 -11.89 15.40 22.56
C LEU A 11 -10.38 15.18 22.67
N SER A 12 -9.81 15.30 23.88
CA SER A 12 -8.40 15.00 24.15
C SER A 12 -8.03 13.56 23.80
N ASP A 13 -8.96 12.63 24.06
CA ASP A 13 -8.74 11.20 23.90
C ASP A 13 -9.07 10.74 22.47
N GLN A 14 -9.77 11.58 21.69
CA GLN A 14 -9.97 11.42 20.24
C GLN A 14 -8.73 11.80 19.45
N GLN A 15 -7.91 12.72 19.97
CA GLN A 15 -6.76 13.28 19.27
C GLN A 15 -5.78 12.21 18.72
N PRO A 16 -5.42 11.14 19.47
CA PRO A 16 -4.57 10.08 18.94
C PRO A 16 -5.16 9.37 17.72
N PHE A 17 -6.49 9.17 17.68
CA PHE A 17 -7.17 8.56 16.53
C PHE A 17 -7.14 9.48 15.32
N VAL A 18 -7.35 10.78 15.51
CA VAL A 18 -7.27 11.79 14.44
C VAL A 18 -5.87 11.80 13.84
N GLU A 19 -4.83 11.83 14.66
CA GLU A 19 -3.43 11.82 14.20
C GLU A 19 -3.09 10.55 13.39
N ARG A 20 -3.61 9.39 13.81
CA ARG A 20 -3.44 8.13 13.09
C ARG A 20 -4.22 8.10 11.78
N ALA A 21 -5.43 8.66 11.74
CA ALA A 21 -6.21 8.80 10.52
C ALA A 21 -5.52 9.74 9.50
N ASP A 22 -5.02 10.89 9.95
CA ASP A 22 -4.27 11.84 9.12
C ASP A 22 -2.98 11.20 8.59
N LYS A 23 -2.27 10.43 9.42
CA LYS A 23 -1.10 9.66 9.00
C LYS A 23 -1.46 8.62 7.94
N MET A 24 -2.54 7.86 8.13
CA MET A 24 -3.02 6.89 7.13
C MET A 24 -3.36 7.56 5.81
N LEU A 25 -4.01 8.73 5.84
CA LEU A 25 -4.32 9.51 4.63
C LEU A 25 -3.04 9.93 3.89
N ALA A 26 -2.05 10.46 4.62
CA ALA A 26 -0.77 10.87 4.05
C ALA A 26 -0.01 9.69 3.43
N LEU A 27 0.13 8.57 4.16
CA LEU A 27 0.84 7.38 3.67
C LEU A 27 0.18 6.78 2.43
N ASN A 28 -1.16 6.70 2.40
CA ASN A 28 -1.88 6.17 1.23
C ASN A 28 -1.78 7.12 0.02
N LYS A 29 -1.77 8.43 0.26
CA LYS A 29 -1.51 9.41 -0.81
C LYS A 29 -0.13 9.21 -1.41
N ASP A 30 0.91 9.11 -0.58
CA ASP A 30 2.28 8.89 -1.04
C ASP A 30 2.43 7.57 -1.81
N LEU A 31 1.78 6.50 -1.32
CA LEU A 31 1.74 5.20 -1.99
C LEU A 31 1.10 5.32 -3.38
N TYR A 32 -0.04 5.99 -3.48
CA TYR A 32 -0.76 6.20 -4.74
C TYR A 32 0.06 7.04 -5.73
N GLU A 33 0.65 8.14 -5.27
CA GLU A 33 1.48 9.02 -6.11
C GLU A 33 2.73 8.31 -6.63
N LEU A 34 3.45 7.60 -5.76
CA LEU A 34 4.66 6.87 -6.15
C LEU A 34 4.35 5.74 -7.13
N THR A 35 3.31 4.94 -6.84
CA THR A 35 2.87 3.85 -7.72
C THR A 35 2.40 4.43 -9.07
N GLY A 36 1.52 5.42 -9.04
CA GLY A 36 1.00 6.08 -10.24
C GLY A 36 2.10 6.70 -11.11
N LYS A 37 3.11 7.34 -10.49
CA LYS A 37 4.27 7.90 -11.21
C LYS A 37 5.08 6.83 -11.93
N PHE A 38 5.33 5.68 -11.30
CA PHE A 38 6.02 4.57 -11.95
C PHE A 38 5.19 4.01 -13.12
N LEU A 39 3.91 3.72 -12.87
CA LEU A 39 2.97 3.18 -13.86
C LEU A 39 2.82 4.10 -15.08
N HIS A 40 2.64 5.41 -14.86
CA HIS A 40 2.57 6.40 -15.93
C HIS A 40 3.84 6.43 -16.77
N ARG A 41 5.02 6.42 -16.14
CA ARG A 41 6.31 6.41 -16.84
C ARG A 41 6.50 5.17 -17.70
N ILE A 42 6.10 4.00 -17.22
CA ILE A 42 6.24 2.77 -18.01
C ILE A 42 5.21 2.73 -19.14
N GLN A 43 3.98 3.19 -18.92
CA GLN A 43 2.97 3.25 -19.98
C GLN A 43 3.38 4.19 -21.10
N ASP A 44 3.82 5.39 -20.75
CA ASP A 44 4.22 6.42 -21.71
C ASP A 44 5.49 6.02 -22.48
N ASN A 45 6.57 5.67 -21.77
CA ASN A 45 7.85 5.34 -22.41
C ASN A 45 7.84 4.03 -23.20
N LEU A 46 6.97 3.07 -22.83
CA LEU A 46 6.90 1.75 -23.48
C LEU A 46 5.67 1.61 -24.38
N LYS A 47 4.85 2.66 -24.51
CA LYS A 47 3.63 2.71 -25.32
C LYS A 47 2.65 1.57 -24.99
N ILE A 48 2.48 1.28 -23.70
CA ILE A 48 1.55 0.25 -23.22
C ILE A 48 0.15 0.87 -23.12
N GLU A 49 -0.77 0.45 -23.99
CA GLU A 49 -2.15 0.95 -24.01
C GLU A 49 -2.89 0.73 -22.68
N LYS A 50 -2.76 -0.47 -22.10
CA LYS A 50 -3.43 -0.84 -20.85
C LYS A 50 -2.54 -1.72 -19.98
N LEU A 51 -2.35 -1.32 -18.73
CA LEU A 51 -1.64 -2.13 -17.75
C LEU A 51 -2.48 -3.33 -17.31
N THR A 52 -1.81 -4.44 -17.05
CA THR A 52 -2.44 -5.59 -16.39
C THR A 52 -2.44 -5.38 -14.88
N LYS A 53 -3.34 -6.06 -14.19
CA LYS A 53 -3.38 -6.06 -12.71
C LYS A 53 -2.04 -6.47 -12.07
N LYS A 54 -1.24 -7.31 -12.74
CA LYS A 54 0.10 -7.69 -12.27
C LYS A 54 1.11 -6.57 -12.43
N LEU A 55 1.06 -5.82 -13.53
CA LEU A 55 1.93 -4.66 -13.74
C LEU A 55 1.52 -3.49 -12.84
N GLU A 56 0.22 -3.30 -12.58
CA GLU A 56 -0.26 -2.33 -11.57
C GLU A 56 0.32 -2.63 -10.18
N LYS A 57 0.54 -3.92 -9.88
CA LYS A 57 1.19 -4.42 -8.65
C LYS A 57 2.66 -4.79 -8.86
N PHE A 58 3.40 -4.05 -9.69
CA PHE A 58 4.79 -4.40 -10.05
C PHE A 58 5.70 -4.60 -8.83
N TYR A 59 5.43 -3.91 -7.72
CA TYR A 59 6.18 -4.02 -6.48
C TYR A 59 6.09 -5.40 -5.81
N GLU A 60 5.11 -6.23 -6.21
CA GLU A 60 5.01 -7.65 -5.81
C GLU A 60 5.91 -8.57 -6.67
N LEU A 61 6.46 -8.06 -7.77
CA LEU A 61 7.29 -8.82 -8.70
C LEU A 61 8.78 -8.60 -8.43
N ASP A 62 9.61 -9.60 -8.72
CA ASP A 62 11.02 -9.35 -8.98
C ASP A 62 11.20 -8.79 -10.41
N PHE A 63 12.40 -8.29 -10.72
CA PHE A 63 12.66 -7.68 -12.01
C PHE A 63 12.49 -8.67 -13.17
N LYS A 64 12.85 -9.94 -12.98
CA LYS A 64 12.66 -11.01 -13.98
C LYS A 64 11.18 -11.21 -14.32
N TYR A 65 10.30 -11.30 -13.32
CA TYR A 65 8.85 -11.45 -13.55
C TYR A 65 8.22 -10.18 -14.11
N PHE A 66 8.73 -9.00 -13.74
CA PHE A 66 8.32 -7.74 -14.37
C PHE A 66 8.60 -7.75 -15.89
N LEU A 67 9.81 -8.18 -16.31
CA LEU A 67 10.15 -8.32 -17.73
C LEU A 67 9.26 -9.34 -18.46
N ILE A 68 8.88 -10.44 -17.79
CA ILE A 68 7.94 -11.42 -18.34
C ILE A 68 6.56 -10.80 -18.57
N GLU A 69 6.07 -9.99 -17.63
CA GLU A 69 4.78 -9.31 -17.78
C GLU A 69 4.84 -8.21 -18.87
N LEU A 70 5.96 -7.49 -19.01
CA LEU A 70 6.19 -6.58 -20.15
C LEU A 70 6.20 -7.31 -21.50
N LYS A 71 6.82 -8.48 -21.58
CA LYS A 71 6.83 -9.30 -22.81
C LYS A 71 5.43 -9.71 -23.24
N LYS A 72 4.52 -9.96 -22.30
CA LYS A 72 3.09 -10.24 -22.61
C LYS A 72 2.39 -9.02 -23.21
N GLN A 73 2.87 -7.82 -22.91
CA GLN A 73 2.44 -6.56 -23.55
C GLN A 73 3.20 -6.26 -24.84
N LYS A 74 3.92 -7.25 -25.41
CA LYS A 74 4.77 -7.11 -26.61
C LYS A 74 5.92 -6.11 -26.44
N VAL A 75 6.32 -5.82 -25.21
CA VAL A 75 7.48 -4.98 -24.89
C VAL A 75 8.68 -5.87 -24.56
N LEU A 76 9.77 -5.72 -25.33
CA LEU A 76 11.04 -6.41 -25.11
C LEU A 76 12.14 -5.37 -24.92
N LEU A 77 12.79 -5.40 -23.77
CA LEU A 77 13.90 -4.51 -23.45
C LEU A 77 15.23 -5.19 -23.81
N THR A 78 16.14 -4.44 -24.43
CA THR A 78 17.54 -4.86 -24.62
C THR A 78 18.26 -4.98 -23.29
N LEU A 79 19.40 -5.68 -23.23
CA LEU A 79 20.19 -5.80 -22.00
C LEU A 79 20.60 -4.44 -21.42
N ALA A 80 21.07 -3.52 -22.26
CA ALA A 80 21.42 -2.16 -21.83
C ALA A 80 20.22 -1.42 -21.20
N GLN A 81 19.03 -1.52 -21.80
CA GLN A 81 17.81 -0.93 -21.23
C GLN A 81 17.37 -1.60 -19.93
N GLN A 82 17.66 -2.89 -19.75
CA GLN A 82 17.40 -3.59 -18.51
C GLN A 82 18.32 -3.08 -17.41
N ASP A 83 19.64 -2.98 -17.68
CA ASP A 83 20.64 -2.47 -16.74
C ASP A 83 20.34 -1.02 -16.31
N GLU A 84 19.86 -0.18 -17.23
CA GLU A 84 19.46 1.20 -16.91
C GLU A 84 18.19 1.28 -16.04
N ARG A 85 17.26 0.34 -16.21
CA ARG A 85 15.92 0.41 -15.60
C ARG A 85 15.81 -0.38 -14.29
N GLU A 86 16.60 -1.43 -14.13
CA GLU A 86 16.55 -2.28 -12.93
C GLU A 86 16.79 -1.50 -11.63
N PRO A 87 17.78 -0.58 -11.54
CA PRO A 87 17.98 0.22 -10.32
C PRO A 87 16.75 1.06 -9.98
N TYR A 88 16.16 1.73 -10.98
CA TYR A 88 14.96 2.55 -10.79
C TYR A 88 13.74 1.72 -10.37
N PHE A 89 13.57 0.52 -10.95
CA PHE A 89 12.55 -0.43 -10.53
C PHE A 89 12.71 -0.82 -9.06
N LYS A 90 13.93 -1.19 -8.65
CA LYS A 90 14.23 -1.61 -7.27
C LYS A 90 13.99 -0.48 -6.28
N GLU A 91 14.48 0.72 -6.56
CA GLU A 91 14.26 1.90 -5.72
C GLU A 91 12.77 2.19 -5.52
N CYS A 92 11.97 2.17 -6.61
CA CYS A 92 10.53 2.40 -6.51
C CYS A 92 9.84 1.29 -5.71
N LYS A 93 10.22 0.03 -5.95
CA LYS A 93 9.68 -1.12 -5.22
C LYS A 93 9.97 -1.01 -3.73
N GLU A 94 11.21 -0.72 -3.34
CA GLU A 94 11.62 -0.60 -1.94
C GLU A 94 10.83 0.49 -1.22
N LYS A 95 10.69 1.67 -1.84
CA LYS A 95 9.89 2.77 -1.28
C LYS A 95 8.41 2.40 -1.12
N ILE A 96 7.82 1.73 -2.11
CA ILE A 96 6.43 1.26 -2.03
C ILE A 96 6.26 0.24 -0.90
N LEU A 97 7.18 -0.73 -0.79
CA LEU A 97 7.11 -1.75 0.26
C LEU A 97 7.29 -1.15 1.66
N ALA A 98 8.16 -0.14 1.79
CA ALA A 98 8.30 0.60 3.04
C ALA A 98 6.97 1.29 3.42
N LEU A 99 6.37 2.05 2.50
CA LEU A 99 5.07 2.70 2.73
C LEU A 99 3.97 1.70 3.10
N LYS A 100 3.88 0.57 2.39
CA LYS A 100 2.92 -0.50 2.72
C LYS A 100 3.14 -1.04 4.14
N GLY A 101 4.39 -1.28 4.53
CA GLY A 101 4.71 -1.72 5.88
C GLY A 101 4.33 -0.69 6.95
N GLU A 102 4.49 0.61 6.67
CA GLU A 102 4.06 1.67 7.59
C GLU A 102 2.54 1.79 7.70
N ILE A 103 1.82 1.59 6.58
CA ILE A 103 0.36 1.53 6.54
C ILE A 103 -0.13 0.35 7.38
N GLU A 104 0.38 -0.86 7.13
CA GLU A 104 0.01 -2.07 7.87
C GLU A 104 0.31 -1.93 9.38
N ARG A 105 1.44 -1.33 9.74
CA ARG A 105 1.76 -1.03 11.15
C ARG A 105 0.77 -0.04 11.76
N THR A 106 0.45 1.04 11.04
CA THR A 106 -0.45 2.09 11.54
C THR A 106 -1.89 1.58 11.66
N ASP A 107 -2.33 0.74 10.74
CA ASP A 107 -3.61 0.03 10.76
C ASP A 107 -3.74 -0.83 12.01
N LYS A 108 -2.72 -1.65 12.29
CA LYS A 108 -2.67 -2.45 13.53
C LYS A 108 -2.66 -1.60 14.80
N GLU A 109 -1.93 -0.48 14.81
CA GLU A 109 -1.96 0.45 15.94
C GLU A 109 -3.37 1.01 16.18
N ILE A 110 -4.12 1.35 15.13
CA ILE A 110 -5.50 1.80 15.23
C ILE A 110 -6.40 0.70 15.77
N ASP A 111 -6.28 -0.53 15.27
CA ASP A 111 -7.04 -1.67 15.76
C ASP A 111 -6.83 -1.89 17.26
N ASP A 112 -5.56 -1.88 17.71
CA ASP A 112 -5.23 -2.02 19.13
C ASP A 112 -5.84 -0.91 19.99
N MET A 113 -5.78 0.35 19.51
CA MET A 113 -6.42 1.49 20.18
C MET A 113 -7.95 1.35 20.27
N VAL A 114 -8.60 0.84 19.22
CA VAL A 114 -10.04 0.59 19.22
C VAL A 114 -10.39 -0.52 20.21
N PHE A 115 -9.64 -1.62 20.22
CA PHE A 115 -9.88 -2.70 21.17
C PHE A 115 -9.70 -2.26 22.62
N ASP A 116 -8.67 -1.46 22.90
CA ASP A 116 -8.45 -0.85 24.23
C ASP A 116 -9.63 0.04 24.61
N LEU A 117 -10.12 0.85 23.66
CA LEU A 117 -11.28 1.72 23.87
C LEU A 117 -12.54 0.92 24.28
N TYR A 118 -12.74 -0.27 23.72
CA TYR A 118 -13.87 -1.14 24.06
C TYR A 118 -13.55 -2.16 25.16
N GLY A 119 -12.31 -2.19 25.67
CA GLY A 119 -11.89 -3.08 26.75
C GLY A 119 -11.81 -4.55 26.35
N LEU A 120 -11.54 -4.86 25.08
CA LEU A 120 -11.49 -6.24 24.60
C LEU A 120 -10.28 -7.00 25.15
N SER A 121 -10.54 -8.22 25.63
CA SER A 121 -9.51 -9.18 26.04
C SER A 121 -8.72 -9.72 24.84
N GLU A 122 -7.59 -10.38 25.11
CA GLU A 122 -6.81 -11.03 24.04
C GLU A 122 -7.61 -12.10 23.30
N GLU A 123 -8.48 -12.83 24.01
CA GLU A 123 -9.38 -13.83 23.42
C GLU A 123 -10.39 -13.17 22.47
N GLU A 124 -10.98 -12.04 22.89
CA GLU A 124 -11.96 -11.31 22.08
C GLU A 124 -11.31 -10.71 20.82
N ARG A 125 -10.10 -10.15 20.94
CA ARG A 125 -9.34 -9.66 19.77
C ARG A 125 -9.05 -10.76 18.76
N LYS A 126 -8.71 -11.96 19.22
CA LYS A 126 -8.47 -13.13 18.33
C LYS A 126 -9.72 -13.53 17.58
N VAL A 127 -10.92 -13.40 18.16
CA VAL A 127 -12.17 -13.70 17.46
C VAL A 127 -12.44 -12.67 16.36
N VAL A 128 -12.19 -11.39 16.60
CA VAL A 128 -12.44 -10.32 15.61
C VAL A 128 -11.57 -10.47 14.35
N PHE A 129 -10.31 -10.90 14.47
CA PHE A 129 -9.42 -11.08 13.31
C PHE A 129 -9.53 -12.43 12.60
N ASN A 130 -10.07 -13.46 13.25
CA ASN A 130 -10.21 -14.80 12.68
C ASN A 130 -11.63 -15.12 12.21
N GLY A 131 -12.56 -14.16 12.33
CA GLY A 131 -13.98 -14.28 11.98
C GLY A 131 -14.31 -13.86 10.55
#